data_AF-A0A811PRA6-F1
#
_entry.id   AF-A0A811PRA6-F1
#
_cell.length_a   1.000
_cell.length_b   1.000
_cell.length_c   1.000
_cell.angle_alpha   90.00
_cell.angle_beta   90.00
_cell.angle_gamma   90.00
#
_symmetry.space_group_name_H-M   'P 1'
#
loop_
_entity.id
_entity.type
_entity.pdbx_description
1 polymer ?
#
loop_
_entity_poly.entity_id
_entity_poly.type
_entity_poly.pdbx_seq_one_letter_code
_entity_poly.pdbx_strand_id
1 'polypeptide(L)'
;MALCRAAAVLLRTRLRGPFTSPSRKALINPLLAPPRRHFSPRPPPPVPATAGAAAAAVAEAAEEAFEAARSTNDMLAAFSRLEAAVPANDKRLALACLKLGQHLEASGSADASRVLALALRCLGILEASPNAATPASASASDAVSLAMALHLAGSASFDLSRFHDALSILSRALRLLAPLLPDGGVAFGAGEEPGGFDVRPVAHAVRLQLANVKTALGRREEALADMRACLDLKESILPPGSRELGVAYRDLAEAYATLLDFKEALPFCQKALELHGSTLGKNSVEVAHDRRLLGVIYTGLEQHEQALEQNEISQKVMKSWGAAGPDLLHAEIDAANIKIALGKFDEAVNVLKNVAKQVEKDSEMRALVFISMAKALANQEKVGDTKRCLEIACDILEKKQFATADKVAEMYIEVSSLYEMVNEFGKAISLLKRSLGMLERIPQAQHLEGNVAARIGWLLLLTGKVTEAVPYLEDAVERMKDSFGPKHYGVGYVYNNLGAAYMEMDRPQSAAQMFALAKEVMDVSLGHHHSDTIEACQSLAKAYDAMGSYPLAMEFQKRVVDSWRNHGADARDELKEALRLYNQIKAKALACLSPGGSANALPEPQEQETDSDTAKAVQR
;
A
#
# COMPACT_ATOMS: atom_id res chain seq x y z
N MET A 1 -9.98 -23.27 -21.18
CA MET A 1 -10.55 -22.85 -19.88
C MET A 1 -9.58 -23.06 -18.70
N ALA A 2 -8.70 -24.07 -18.70
CA ALA A 2 -7.64 -24.26 -17.69
C ALA A 2 -6.30 -23.52 -18.01
N LEU A 3 -6.32 -22.53 -18.91
CA LEU A 3 -5.15 -21.74 -19.34
C LEU A 3 -5.37 -20.21 -19.25
N CYS A 4 -6.50 -19.77 -18.68
CA CYS A 4 -6.83 -18.34 -18.50
C CYS A 4 -6.77 -17.87 -17.04
N ARG A 5 -6.34 -18.72 -16.09
CA ARG A 5 -6.22 -18.35 -14.66
C ARG A 5 -4.79 -17.96 -14.22
N ALA A 6 -3.83 -17.87 -15.16
CA ALA A 6 -2.43 -17.54 -14.85
C ALA A 6 -2.04 -16.06 -15.09
N ALA A 7 -2.97 -15.19 -15.52
CA ALA A 7 -2.63 -13.84 -15.97
C ALA A 7 -2.74 -12.71 -14.89
N ALA A 8 -3.26 -12.99 -13.69
CA ALA A 8 -3.53 -11.95 -12.68
C ALA A 8 -2.37 -11.67 -11.69
N VAL A 9 -1.17 -12.18 -11.93
CA VAL A 9 0.00 -12.01 -11.03
C VAL A 9 1.03 -11.01 -11.60
N LEU A 10 0.77 -10.40 -12.75
CA LEU A 10 1.86 -9.93 -13.61
C LEU A 10 2.38 -8.49 -13.48
N LEU A 11 1.91 -7.67 -12.53
CA LEU A 11 2.47 -6.33 -12.32
C LEU A 11 2.47 -5.93 -10.84
N ARG A 12 3.40 -6.45 -10.06
CA ARG A 12 3.82 -5.76 -8.83
C ARG A 12 5.34 -5.73 -8.76
N THR A 13 5.84 -4.61 -8.26
CA THR A 13 7.08 -4.42 -7.48
C THR A 13 8.16 -3.52 -8.11
N ARG A 14 8.44 -2.43 -7.38
CA ARG A 14 9.59 -1.49 -7.36
C ARG A 14 9.09 -0.19 -6.70
N LEU A 15 9.65 0.44 -5.66
CA LEU A 15 10.96 0.41 -4.97
C LEU A 15 10.74 0.90 -3.50
N ARG A 16 11.49 0.42 -2.51
CA ARG A 16 12.11 1.27 -1.47
C ARG A 16 13.32 0.62 -0.76
N GLY A 17 14.03 1.41 0.03
CA GLY A 17 15.37 1.20 0.62
C GLY A 17 15.40 1.42 2.16
N PRO A 18 16.36 0.84 2.94
CA PRO A 18 16.19 0.42 4.36
C PRO A 18 17.12 1.09 5.41
N PHE A 19 16.79 1.00 6.71
CA PHE A 19 17.49 0.18 7.75
C PHE A 19 17.32 0.67 9.21
N THR A 20 17.60 -0.27 10.13
CA THR A 20 17.10 -0.45 11.50
C THR A 20 18.18 -0.35 12.60
N SER A 21 17.70 -0.26 13.85
CA SER A 21 18.41 -0.22 15.14
C SER A 21 18.71 -1.63 15.75
N PRO A 22 19.23 -1.71 16.99
CA PRO A 22 18.45 -2.41 18.01
C PRO A 22 18.56 -1.91 19.50
N SER A 23 17.38 -1.78 20.12
CA SER A 23 16.87 -2.15 21.47
C SER A 23 17.76 -2.36 22.73
N ARG A 24 17.28 -1.87 23.90
CA ARG A 24 16.71 -2.71 25.00
C ARG A 24 16.12 -1.94 26.22
N LYS A 25 14.82 -2.18 26.46
CA LYS A 25 14.06 -2.55 27.69
C LYS A 25 14.23 -1.84 29.06
N ALA A 26 13.12 -1.21 29.47
CA ALA A 26 12.30 -1.43 30.69
C ALA A 26 12.84 -1.10 32.10
N LEU A 27 12.10 -0.29 32.87
CA LEU A 27 11.20 -0.75 33.96
C LEU A 27 10.56 0.43 34.71
N ILE A 28 9.26 0.28 34.96
CA ILE A 28 8.41 1.12 35.83
C ILE A 28 8.53 0.58 37.26
N ASN A 29 8.68 1.45 38.27
CA ASN A 29 7.87 1.31 39.48
C ASN A 29 7.74 2.63 40.28
N PRO A 30 6.59 2.86 40.94
CA PRO A 30 6.21 4.12 41.54
C PRO A 30 6.47 4.12 43.05
N LEU A 31 6.97 5.23 43.62
CA LEU A 31 7.03 5.40 45.07
C LEU A 31 6.65 6.83 45.50
N LEU A 32 5.44 6.88 46.09
CA LEU A 32 5.04 7.61 47.30
C LEU A 32 5.56 9.05 47.51
N ALA A 33 4.64 9.99 47.33
CA ALA A 33 4.72 11.36 47.83
C ALA A 33 4.39 11.43 49.35
N PRO A 34 5.08 12.29 50.12
CA PRO A 34 4.60 12.83 51.39
C PRO A 34 4.24 14.33 51.26
N PRO A 35 3.61 14.94 52.29
CA PRO A 35 2.52 15.88 52.09
C PRO A 35 2.95 17.34 51.86
N ARG A 36 2.08 18.06 51.14
CA ARG A 36 2.11 19.50 50.88
C ARG A 36 2.21 20.30 52.18
N ARG A 37 3.24 21.14 52.28
CA ARG A 37 3.23 22.33 53.15
C ARG A 37 2.99 23.54 52.26
N HIS A 38 1.86 24.21 52.48
CA HIS A 38 1.54 25.50 51.89
C HIS A 38 2.56 26.54 52.39
N PHE A 39 3.43 26.98 51.48
CA PHE A 39 4.12 28.26 51.60
C PHE A 39 3.58 29.16 50.49
N SER A 40 2.84 30.20 50.87
CA SER A 40 2.52 31.30 49.97
C SER A 40 3.83 32.02 49.62
N PRO A 41 4.25 32.08 48.34
CA PRO A 41 5.41 32.88 47.99
C PRO A 41 5.04 34.35 48.07
N ARG A 42 5.88 35.11 48.79
CA ARG A 42 5.90 36.58 48.79
C ARG A 42 6.09 37.05 47.34
N PRO A 43 5.39 38.11 46.87
CA PRO A 43 5.60 38.61 45.52
C PRO A 43 7.08 38.99 45.33
N PRO A 44 7.71 38.65 44.20
CA PRO A 44 9.08 39.05 43.96
C PRO A 44 9.16 40.58 43.88
N PRO A 45 10.30 41.19 44.27
CA PRO A 45 10.48 42.62 44.11
C PRO A 45 10.40 43.00 42.62
N PRO A 46 9.96 44.22 42.28
CA PRO A 46 9.91 44.66 40.90
C PRO A 46 11.33 44.61 40.31
N VAL A 47 11.49 43.81 39.26
CA VAL A 47 12.71 43.78 38.46
C VAL A 47 12.90 45.17 37.85
N PRO A 48 14.09 45.79 37.92
CA PRO A 48 14.31 47.09 37.31
C PRO A 48 14.00 47.03 35.81
N ALA A 49 13.20 47.97 35.32
CA ALA A 49 12.74 48.03 33.93
C ALA A 49 13.88 47.99 32.87
N THR A 50 15.11 48.31 33.28
CA THR A 50 16.33 48.24 32.46
C THR A 50 16.86 46.83 32.22
N ALA A 51 16.62 45.88 33.13
CA ALA A 51 17.05 44.48 32.97
C ALA A 51 16.15 43.70 32.00
N GLY A 52 14.85 44.00 31.98
CA GLY A 52 13.89 43.42 31.03
C GLY A 52 14.14 43.88 29.59
N ALA A 53 14.48 45.16 29.39
CA ALA A 53 14.83 45.71 28.08
C ALA A 53 16.14 45.12 27.54
N ALA A 54 17.16 44.94 28.40
CA ALA A 54 18.42 44.32 28.01
C ALA A 54 18.24 42.83 27.64
N ALA A 55 17.44 42.08 28.41
CA ALA A 55 17.14 40.68 28.10
C ALA A 55 16.33 40.54 26.80
N ALA A 56 15.37 41.43 26.54
CA ALA A 56 14.61 41.46 25.29
C ALA A 56 15.50 41.75 24.07
N ALA A 57 16.44 42.69 24.19
CA ALA A 57 17.40 43.00 23.13
C ALA A 57 18.37 41.83 22.85
N VAL A 58 18.78 41.10 23.89
CA VAL A 58 19.60 39.88 23.73
C VAL A 58 18.81 38.77 23.03
N ALA A 59 17.53 38.59 23.37
CA ALA A 59 16.64 37.63 22.70
C ALA A 59 16.42 37.98 21.22
N GLU A 60 16.20 39.26 20.91
CA GLU A 60 16.03 39.76 19.53
C GLU A 60 17.30 39.59 18.70
N ALA A 61 18.47 39.95 19.24
CA ALA A 61 19.75 39.73 18.57
C ALA A 61 20.06 38.24 18.35
N ALA A 62 19.67 37.36 19.29
CA ALA A 62 19.86 35.92 19.15
C ALA A 62 18.92 35.33 18.08
N GLU A 63 17.69 35.84 17.97
CA GLU A 63 16.72 35.48 16.93
C GLU A 63 17.20 35.95 15.55
N GLU A 64 17.64 37.20 15.40
CA GLU A 64 18.23 37.71 14.16
C GLU A 64 19.45 36.90 13.71
N ALA A 65 20.33 36.54 14.65
CA ALA A 65 21.49 35.70 14.37
C ALA A 65 21.10 34.30 13.89
N PHE A 66 20.00 33.74 14.42
CA PHE A 66 19.46 32.46 13.96
C PHE A 66 18.81 32.58 12.58
N GLU A 67 18.06 33.65 12.32
CA GLU A 67 17.43 33.91 11.03
C GLU A 67 18.46 34.14 9.90
N ALA A 68 19.60 34.76 10.23
CA ALA A 68 20.71 34.99 9.31
C ALA A 68 21.55 33.74 9.00
N ALA A 69 21.49 32.70 9.85
CA ALA A 69 22.30 31.50 9.67
C ALA A 69 21.89 30.72 8.42
N ARG A 70 22.88 30.29 7.62
CA ARG A 70 22.66 29.55 6.35
C ARG A 70 23.26 28.15 6.34
N SER A 71 24.34 27.91 7.09
CA SER A 71 24.93 26.57 7.22
C SER A 71 24.33 25.83 8.41
N THR A 72 24.35 24.50 8.37
CA THR A 72 23.87 23.66 9.47
C THR A 72 24.60 23.96 10.78
N ASN A 73 25.92 24.16 10.73
CA ASN A 73 26.73 24.45 11.92
C ASN A 73 26.39 25.83 12.51
N ASP A 74 26.18 26.83 11.66
CA ASP A 74 25.81 28.17 12.10
C ASP A 74 24.41 28.18 12.72
N MET A 75 23.45 27.46 12.12
CA MET A 75 22.10 27.32 12.67
C MET A 75 22.14 26.63 14.04
N LEU A 76 22.93 25.57 14.21
CA LEU A 76 23.08 24.88 15.49
C LEU A 76 23.71 25.79 16.57
N ALA A 77 24.73 26.56 16.21
CA ALA A 77 25.37 27.50 17.11
C ALA A 77 24.43 28.65 17.49
N ALA A 78 23.73 29.24 16.52
CA ALA A 78 22.77 30.30 16.75
C ALA A 78 21.55 29.80 17.55
N PHE A 79 21.07 28.59 17.29
CA PHE A 79 20.00 27.94 18.05
C PHE A 79 20.39 27.79 19.53
N SER A 80 21.62 27.36 19.81
CA SER A 80 22.12 27.21 21.19
C SER A 80 22.19 28.56 21.92
N ARG A 81 22.51 29.65 21.21
CA ARG A 81 22.51 31.01 21.78
C ARG A 81 21.09 31.51 22.05
N LEU A 82 20.17 31.27 21.11
CA LEU A 82 18.76 31.62 21.28
C LEU A 82 18.15 30.86 22.48
N GLU A 83 18.41 29.56 22.59
CA GLU A 83 17.98 28.72 23.71
C GLU A 83 18.48 29.24 25.07
N ALA A 84 19.68 29.81 25.12
CA ALA A 84 20.21 30.44 26.33
C ALA A 84 19.61 31.82 26.61
N ALA A 85 19.07 32.51 25.60
CA ALA A 85 18.58 33.88 25.68
C ALA A 85 17.08 33.99 26.02
N VAL A 86 16.28 32.97 25.74
CA VAL A 86 14.81 33.01 25.91
C VAL A 86 14.29 31.95 26.88
N PRO A 87 13.13 32.17 27.54
CA PRO A 87 12.48 31.15 28.35
C PRO A 87 12.13 29.89 27.54
N ALA A 88 12.05 28.74 28.20
CA ALA A 88 11.76 27.45 27.55
C ALA A 88 10.40 27.40 26.81
N ASN A 89 9.45 28.26 27.18
CA ASN A 89 8.11 28.34 26.59
C ASN A 89 7.96 29.53 25.61
N ASP A 90 9.06 30.14 25.18
CA ASP A 90 9.02 31.27 24.26
C ASP A 90 8.69 30.84 22.82
N LYS A 91 7.78 31.55 22.14
CA LYS A 91 7.36 31.25 20.77
C LYS A 91 8.52 31.32 19.76
N ARG A 92 9.50 32.21 19.96
CA ARG A 92 10.70 32.30 19.09
C ARG A 92 11.47 30.99 19.07
N LEU A 93 11.59 30.36 20.25
CA LEU A 93 12.25 29.08 20.40
C LEU A 93 11.49 27.96 19.68
N ALA A 94 10.15 27.99 19.69
CA ALA A 94 9.33 27.05 18.95
C ALA A 94 9.55 27.16 17.43
N LEU A 95 9.52 28.38 16.90
CA LEU A 95 9.75 28.64 15.48
C LEU A 95 11.19 28.28 15.06
N ALA A 96 12.17 28.54 15.94
CA ALA A 96 13.54 28.12 15.73
C ALA A 96 13.69 26.58 15.70
N CYS A 97 12.97 25.86 16.58
CA CYS A 97 12.92 24.39 16.56
C CYS A 97 12.35 23.87 15.23
N LEU A 98 11.25 24.48 14.76
CA LEU A 98 10.62 24.12 13.49
C LEU A 98 11.59 24.34 12.32
N LYS A 99 12.18 25.53 12.21
CA LYS A 99 13.09 25.89 11.11
C LYS A 99 14.35 25.05 11.10
N LEU A 100 14.96 24.83 12.28
CA LEU A 100 16.14 23.96 12.40
C LEU A 100 15.79 22.51 12.02
N GLY A 101 14.64 22.01 12.47
CA GLY A 101 14.17 20.67 12.14
C GLY A 101 13.94 20.47 10.64
N GLN A 102 13.30 21.43 9.97
CA GLN A 102 13.10 21.43 8.51
C GLN A 102 14.42 21.50 7.74
N HIS A 103 15.37 22.32 8.20
CA HIS A 103 16.70 22.40 7.58
C HIS A 103 17.46 21.07 7.71
N LEU A 104 17.37 20.45 8.88
CA LEU A 104 17.99 19.14 9.15
C LEU A 104 17.39 18.05 8.26
N GLU A 105 16.05 18.00 8.13
CA GLU A 105 15.34 17.10 7.22
C GLU A 105 15.77 17.31 5.76
N ALA A 106 15.76 18.56 5.27
CA ALA A 106 16.15 18.90 3.91
C ALA A 106 17.61 18.58 3.58
N SER A 107 18.50 18.61 4.58
CA SER A 107 19.92 18.28 4.39
C SER A 107 20.20 16.79 4.18
N GLY A 108 19.22 15.90 4.41
CA GLY A 108 19.32 14.45 4.22
C GLY A 108 20.34 13.73 5.15
N SER A 109 21.00 14.46 6.04
CA SER A 109 22.08 13.95 6.91
C SER A 109 21.68 13.84 8.38
N ALA A 110 20.46 14.25 8.73
CA ALA A 110 20.03 14.37 10.11
C ALA A 110 19.40 13.08 10.66
N ASP A 111 19.72 12.76 11.91
CA ASP A 111 19.03 11.72 12.68
C ASP A 111 17.55 12.08 12.83
N ALA A 112 16.66 11.26 12.28
CA ALA A 112 15.22 11.44 12.36
C ALA A 112 14.72 11.55 13.82
N SER A 113 15.42 10.93 14.78
CA SER A 113 15.13 11.05 16.21
C SER A 113 15.32 12.48 16.71
N ARG A 114 16.35 13.18 16.20
CA ARG A 114 16.63 14.57 16.52
C ARG A 114 15.61 15.51 15.89
N VAL A 115 15.23 15.27 14.64
CA VAL A 115 14.17 16.04 13.96
C VAL A 115 12.85 15.88 14.72
N LEU A 116 12.50 14.65 15.12
CA LEU A 116 11.32 14.37 15.93
C LEU A 116 11.37 15.10 17.27
N ALA A 117 12.50 15.12 17.96
CA ALA A 117 12.65 15.82 19.24
C ALA A 117 12.43 17.34 19.09
N LEU A 118 12.98 17.96 18.05
CA LEU A 118 12.76 19.38 17.74
C LEU A 118 11.30 19.65 17.40
N ALA A 119 10.66 18.80 16.60
CA ALA A 119 9.26 18.93 16.25
C ALA A 119 8.34 18.82 17.48
N LEU A 120 8.53 17.80 18.32
CA LEU A 120 7.76 17.61 19.57
C LEU A 120 7.98 18.77 20.55
N ARG A 121 9.20 19.31 20.64
CA ARG A 121 9.48 20.50 21.46
C ARG A 121 8.74 21.72 20.93
N CYS A 122 8.73 21.95 19.62
CA CYS A 122 7.94 23.01 18.99
C CYS A 122 6.45 22.87 19.33
N LEU A 123 5.89 21.66 19.16
CA LEU A 123 4.49 21.37 19.50
C LEU A 123 4.17 21.69 20.97
N GLY A 124 5.00 21.22 21.90
CA GLY A 124 4.81 21.46 23.33
C GLY A 124 4.78 22.95 23.70
N ILE A 125 5.61 23.78 23.05
CA ILE A 125 5.63 25.23 23.28
C ILE A 125 4.40 25.90 22.67
N LEU A 126 4.05 25.58 21.42
CA LEU A 126 2.90 26.17 20.73
C LEU A 126 1.57 25.83 21.41
N GLU A 127 1.42 24.60 21.90
CA GLU A 127 0.21 24.12 22.60
C GLU A 127 0.08 24.65 24.03
N ALA A 128 1.20 24.96 24.70
CA ALA A 128 1.19 25.56 26.03
C ALA A 128 0.84 27.06 26.03
N SER A 129 0.74 27.68 24.86
CA SER A 129 0.39 29.10 24.72
C SER A 129 -1.04 29.37 25.20
N PRO A 130 -1.30 30.45 25.97
CA PRO A 130 -2.63 30.75 26.54
C PRO A 130 -3.78 30.79 25.52
N ASN A 131 -3.48 31.10 24.26
CA ASN A 131 -4.45 31.20 23.17
C ASN A 131 -4.84 29.83 22.55
N ALA A 132 -4.18 28.73 22.93
CA ALA A 132 -4.46 27.38 22.43
C ALA A 132 -5.66 26.70 23.12
N ALA A 133 -6.07 27.17 24.30
CA ALA A 133 -7.14 26.56 25.10
C ALA A 133 -8.57 26.85 24.58
N THR A 134 -8.73 27.79 23.65
CA THR A 134 -10.00 28.09 22.99
C THR A 134 -9.82 28.10 21.47
N PRO A 135 -10.43 27.16 20.71
CA PRO A 135 -10.27 27.09 19.26
C PRO A 135 -10.72 28.36 18.51
N ALA A 136 -11.53 29.21 19.15
CA ALA A 136 -11.98 30.49 18.61
C ALA A 136 -10.95 31.65 18.72
N SER A 137 -9.82 31.47 19.43
CA SER A 137 -8.80 32.53 19.65
C SER A 137 -7.45 32.27 18.99
N ALA A 138 -7.25 31.11 18.34
CA ALA A 138 -6.01 30.82 17.63
C ALA A 138 -5.98 31.55 16.29
N SER A 139 -4.92 32.31 16.01
CA SER A 139 -4.77 32.94 14.71
C SER A 139 -4.53 31.89 13.62
N ALA A 140 -4.95 32.16 12.37
CA ALA A 140 -4.64 31.27 11.24
C ALA A 140 -3.13 30.97 11.12
N SER A 141 -2.28 31.95 11.47
CA SER A 141 -0.82 31.81 11.53
C SER A 141 -0.35 30.81 12.59
N ASP A 142 -0.98 30.78 13.76
CA ASP A 142 -0.66 29.81 14.82
C ASP A 142 -1.08 28.39 14.42
N ALA A 143 -2.26 28.24 13.80
CA ALA A 143 -2.74 26.96 13.31
C ALA A 143 -1.83 26.38 12.21
N VAL A 144 -1.35 27.22 11.30
CA VAL A 144 -0.37 26.84 10.26
C VAL A 144 0.95 26.41 10.89
N SER A 145 1.48 27.18 11.84
CA SER A 145 2.75 26.85 12.52
C SER A 145 2.66 25.51 13.26
N LEU A 146 1.52 25.27 13.93
CA LEU A 146 1.23 24.00 14.58
C LEU A 146 1.12 22.86 13.57
N ALA A 147 0.45 23.06 12.44
CA ALA A 147 0.34 22.07 11.38
C ALA A 147 1.70 21.75 10.73
N MET A 148 2.58 22.74 10.54
CA MET A 148 3.95 22.52 10.04
C MET A 148 4.80 21.72 11.03
N ALA A 149 4.65 21.99 12.34
CA ALA A 149 5.33 21.21 13.38
C ALA A 149 4.80 19.77 13.46
N LEU A 150 3.48 19.57 13.31
CA LEU A 150 2.89 18.24 13.21
C LEU A 150 3.34 17.52 11.93
N HIS A 151 3.44 18.21 10.80
CA HIS A 151 3.99 17.65 9.57
C HIS A 151 5.42 17.15 9.78
N LEU A 152 6.30 17.98 10.37
CA LEU A 152 7.68 17.62 10.65
C LEU A 152 7.77 16.42 11.62
N ALA A 153 6.96 16.41 12.68
CA ALA A 153 6.90 15.28 13.61
C ALA A 153 6.38 14.00 12.93
N GLY A 154 5.39 14.13 12.05
CA GLY A 154 4.83 13.03 11.27
C GLY A 154 5.85 12.46 10.28
N SER A 155 6.57 13.32 9.57
CA SER A 155 7.64 12.95 8.64
C SER A 155 8.80 12.25 9.36
N ALA A 156 9.30 12.83 10.45
CA ALA A 156 10.34 12.19 11.26
C ALA A 156 9.86 10.86 11.89
N SER A 157 8.59 10.76 12.27
CA SER A 157 8.00 9.49 12.73
C SER A 157 7.91 8.45 11.61
N PHE A 158 7.61 8.88 10.38
CA PHE A 158 7.63 8.04 9.19
C PHE A 158 9.04 7.48 8.93
N ASP A 159 10.06 8.32 8.98
CA ASP A 159 11.46 7.90 8.80
C ASP A 159 11.93 6.93 9.90
N LEU A 160 11.45 7.10 11.14
CA LEU A 160 11.67 6.16 12.24
C LEU A 160 10.78 4.90 12.15
N SER A 161 10.04 4.72 11.05
CA SER A 161 9.11 3.60 10.84
C SER A 161 7.97 3.50 11.88
N ARG A 162 7.65 4.61 12.55
CA ARG A 162 6.54 4.76 13.51
C ARG A 162 5.27 5.19 12.78
N PHE A 163 4.80 4.38 11.83
CA PHE A 163 3.73 4.77 10.90
C PHE A 163 2.38 5.05 11.55
N HIS A 164 2.00 4.36 12.63
CA HIS A 164 0.76 4.68 13.36
C HIS A 164 0.82 6.03 14.07
N ASP A 165 1.98 6.37 14.66
CA ASP A 165 2.19 7.69 15.26
C ASP A 165 2.15 8.77 14.17
N ALA A 166 2.88 8.56 13.07
CA ALA A 166 2.87 9.44 11.91
C ALA A 166 1.45 9.66 11.37
N LEU A 167 0.68 8.59 11.20
CA LEU A 167 -0.71 8.65 10.74
C LEU A 167 -1.57 9.51 11.67
N SER A 168 -1.48 9.29 12.98
CA SER A 168 -2.26 10.02 13.99
C SER A 168 -1.89 11.52 14.00
N ILE A 169 -0.58 11.82 14.00
CA ILE A 169 -0.03 13.18 14.01
C ILE A 169 -0.43 13.92 12.72
N LEU A 170 -0.23 13.32 11.55
CA LEU A 170 -0.55 13.96 10.27
C LEU A 170 -2.06 14.10 10.05
N SER A 171 -2.87 13.14 10.51
CA SER A 171 -4.34 13.27 10.48
C SER A 171 -4.79 14.46 11.33
N ARG A 172 -4.12 14.70 12.47
CA ARG A 172 -4.35 15.90 13.28
C ARG A 172 -3.93 17.17 12.54
N ALA A 173 -2.79 17.18 11.87
CA ALA A 173 -2.34 18.32 11.06
C ALA A 173 -3.38 18.67 9.99
N LEU A 174 -3.88 17.67 9.25
CA LEU A 174 -4.88 17.89 8.21
C LEU A 174 -6.20 18.44 8.77
N ARG A 175 -6.66 17.96 9.94
CA ARG A 175 -7.86 18.50 10.62
C ARG A 175 -7.72 19.97 11.00
N LEU A 176 -6.52 20.42 11.36
CA LEU A 176 -6.25 21.84 11.67
C LEU A 176 -6.27 22.71 10.42
N LEU A 177 -5.82 22.16 9.29
CA LEU A 177 -5.75 22.89 8.02
C LEU A 177 -7.07 22.92 7.26
N ALA A 178 -7.94 21.92 7.42
CA ALA A 178 -9.16 21.78 6.64
C ALA A 178 -10.08 23.03 6.67
N PRO A 179 -10.32 23.71 7.81
CA PRO A 179 -11.13 24.93 7.85
C PRO A 179 -10.47 26.15 7.19
N LEU A 180 -9.17 26.10 6.91
CA LEU A 180 -8.38 27.20 6.34
C LEU A 180 -8.16 27.06 4.82
N LEU A 181 -8.60 25.94 4.24
CA LEU A 181 -8.52 25.73 2.80
C LEU A 181 -9.68 26.45 2.12
N PRO A 182 -9.44 27.16 1.00
CA PRO A 182 -10.51 27.80 0.27
C PRO A 182 -11.49 26.76 -0.26
N ASP A 183 -12.79 27.04 -0.19
CA ASP A 183 -13.80 26.22 -0.86
C ASP A 183 -13.48 26.16 -2.37
N GLY A 184 -13.46 24.94 -2.92
CA GLY A 184 -12.97 24.64 -4.26
C GLY A 184 -13.62 25.52 -5.32
N GLY A 185 -12.89 26.54 -5.79
CA GLY A 185 -13.42 27.48 -6.79
C GLY A 185 -12.54 28.68 -7.13
N VAL A 186 -11.51 29.02 -6.34
CA VAL A 186 -10.68 30.21 -6.62
C VAL A 186 -9.37 29.80 -7.30
N ALA A 187 -9.38 29.81 -8.64
CA ALA A 187 -8.17 29.67 -9.45
C ALA A 187 -7.40 31.00 -9.49
N PHE A 188 -6.07 30.89 -9.38
CA PHE A 188 -5.03 31.88 -9.71
C PHE A 188 -5.39 33.38 -9.60
N GLY A 189 -5.00 33.98 -8.48
CA GLY A 189 -4.65 35.41 -8.39
C GLY A 189 -5.69 36.35 -7.76
N ALA A 190 -5.18 37.16 -6.82
CA ALA A 190 -5.73 38.45 -6.37
C ALA A 190 -7.02 38.42 -5.50
N GLY A 191 -6.91 37.79 -4.34
CA GLY A 191 -7.59 38.27 -3.15
C GLY A 191 -6.58 38.21 -2.01
N GLU A 192 -6.11 39.35 -1.52
CA GLU A 192 -5.35 39.40 -0.27
C GLU A 192 -6.26 38.87 0.85
N GLU A 193 -6.12 37.58 1.18
CA GLU A 193 -6.59 37.03 2.44
C GLU A 193 -5.95 37.87 3.55
N PRO A 194 -6.72 38.40 4.53
CA PRO A 194 -6.21 39.26 5.58
C PRO A 194 -5.29 38.45 6.50
N GLY A 195 -4.01 38.31 6.13
CA GLY A 195 -3.04 37.46 6.81
C GLY A 195 -1.88 36.88 5.98
N GLY A 196 -1.81 37.09 4.66
CA GLY A 196 -0.57 36.98 3.86
C GLY A 196 0.09 35.60 3.67
N PHE A 197 -0.50 34.48 4.14
CA PHE A 197 0.07 33.13 4.00
C PHE A 197 -0.87 32.17 3.28
N ASP A 198 -0.41 31.58 2.17
CA ASP A 198 -1.14 30.52 1.46
C ASP A 198 -0.96 29.18 2.17
N VAL A 199 -2.06 28.60 2.66
CA VAL A 199 -2.07 27.35 3.44
C VAL A 199 -1.95 26.11 2.54
N ARG A 200 -2.26 26.22 1.25
CA ARG A 200 -2.35 25.09 0.32
C ARG A 200 -1.05 24.29 0.18
N PRO A 201 0.17 24.89 0.14
CA PRO A 201 1.42 24.15 0.10
C PRO A 201 1.65 23.28 1.35
N VAL A 202 1.26 23.76 2.53
CA VAL A 202 1.37 23.00 3.79
C VAL A 202 0.39 21.84 3.79
N ALA A 203 -0.85 22.08 3.36
CA ALA A 203 -1.85 21.03 3.21
C ALA A 203 -1.40 19.95 2.21
N HIS A 204 -0.77 20.35 1.10
CA HIS A 204 -0.19 19.43 0.12
C HIS A 204 0.91 18.57 0.76
N ALA A 205 1.86 19.16 1.48
CA ALA A 205 2.92 18.42 2.15
C ALA A 205 2.38 17.39 3.16
N VAL A 206 1.39 17.80 3.99
CA VAL A 206 0.70 16.91 4.92
C VAL A 206 0.00 15.75 4.21
N ARG A 207 -0.75 16.03 3.14
CA ARG A 207 -1.45 14.98 2.38
C ARG A 207 -0.49 14.03 1.68
N LEU A 208 0.60 14.54 1.11
CA LEU A 208 1.62 13.70 0.48
C LEU A 208 2.27 12.75 1.50
N GLN A 209 2.58 13.24 2.71
CA GLN A 209 3.08 12.37 3.77
C GLN A 209 2.03 11.42 4.31
N LEU A 210 0.75 11.80 4.38
CA LEU A 210 -0.33 10.86 4.69
C LEU A 210 -0.43 9.75 3.65
N ALA A 211 -0.35 10.08 2.36
CA ALA A 211 -0.32 9.10 1.27
C ALA A 211 0.87 8.14 1.43
N ASN A 212 2.06 8.65 1.75
CA ASN A 212 3.24 7.82 2.03
C ASN A 212 3.02 6.89 3.22
N VAL A 213 2.52 7.40 4.35
CA VAL A 213 2.24 6.62 5.57
C VAL A 213 1.19 5.54 5.28
N LYS A 214 0.09 5.90 4.63
CA LYS A 214 -0.98 4.96 4.27
C LYS A 214 -0.48 3.89 3.29
N THR A 215 0.34 4.26 2.32
CA THR A 215 0.99 3.32 1.40
C THR A 215 1.90 2.36 2.16
N ALA A 216 2.72 2.85 3.09
CA ALA A 216 3.56 2.02 3.95
C ALA A 216 2.73 1.08 4.85
N LEU A 217 1.53 1.50 5.27
CA LEU A 217 0.60 0.65 6.02
C LEU A 217 -0.23 -0.31 5.13
N GLY A 218 -0.01 -0.33 3.81
CA GLY A 218 -0.80 -1.14 2.88
C GLY A 218 -2.17 -0.57 2.51
N ARG A 219 -2.59 0.55 3.10
CA ARG A 219 -3.88 1.26 2.88
C ARG A 219 -3.84 2.08 1.59
N ARG A 220 -3.55 1.43 0.46
CA ARG A 220 -3.26 2.08 -0.83
C ARG A 220 -4.44 2.83 -1.43
N GLU A 221 -5.67 2.36 -1.23
CA GLU A 221 -6.87 3.06 -1.70
C GLU A 221 -7.06 4.40 -0.98
N GLU A 222 -6.81 4.44 0.33
CA GLU A 222 -6.84 5.70 1.09
C GLU A 222 -5.67 6.61 0.74
N ALA A 223 -4.51 6.05 0.37
CA ALA A 223 -3.38 6.81 -0.12
C ALA A 223 -3.70 7.47 -1.47
N LEU A 224 -4.39 6.77 -2.37
CA LEU A 224 -4.88 7.33 -3.64
C LEU A 224 -5.77 8.56 -3.42
N ALA A 225 -6.65 8.52 -2.42
CA ALA A 225 -7.51 9.67 -2.11
C ALA A 225 -6.69 10.91 -1.70
N ASP A 226 -5.62 10.71 -0.92
CA ASP A 226 -4.70 11.79 -0.58
C ASP A 226 -3.86 12.24 -1.79
N MET A 227 -3.44 11.34 -2.69
CA MET A 227 -2.71 11.71 -3.92
C MET A 227 -3.57 12.50 -4.90
N ARG A 228 -4.87 12.17 -5.05
CA ARG A 228 -5.84 12.99 -5.79
C ARG A 228 -5.92 14.39 -5.22
N ALA A 229 -6.12 14.50 -3.91
CA ALA A 229 -6.18 15.81 -3.24
C ALA A 229 -4.85 16.58 -3.33
N CYS A 230 -3.70 15.90 -3.40
CA CYS A 230 -2.41 16.55 -3.69
C CYS A 230 -2.36 17.13 -5.11
N LEU A 231 -2.89 16.42 -6.10
CA LEU A 231 -3.01 16.94 -7.46
C LEU A 231 -3.92 18.17 -7.51
N ASP A 232 -5.11 18.10 -6.91
CA ASP A 232 -6.06 19.23 -6.84
C ASP A 232 -5.40 20.48 -6.21
N LEU A 233 -4.64 20.28 -5.12
CA LEU A 233 -3.89 21.36 -4.48
C LEU A 233 -2.81 21.91 -5.42
N LYS A 234 -2.04 21.06 -6.10
CA LYS A 234 -1.03 21.51 -7.07
C LYS A 234 -1.64 22.28 -8.24
N GLU A 235 -2.80 21.87 -8.75
CA GLU A 235 -3.52 22.60 -9.80
C GLU A 235 -3.96 23.99 -9.34
N SER A 236 -4.34 24.14 -8.07
CA SER A 236 -4.75 25.42 -7.51
C SER A 236 -3.58 26.39 -7.24
N ILE A 237 -2.37 25.86 -7.05
CA ILE A 237 -1.16 26.62 -6.67
C ILE A 237 -0.29 26.94 -7.89
N LEU A 238 -0.11 25.98 -8.79
CA LEU A 238 0.86 26.06 -9.87
C LEU A 238 0.25 26.65 -11.15
N PRO A 239 1.04 27.35 -11.98
CA PRO A 239 0.58 27.78 -13.29
C PRO A 239 0.13 26.60 -14.16
N PRO A 240 -0.93 26.77 -14.98
CA PRO A 240 -1.31 25.75 -15.95
C PRO A 240 -0.15 25.51 -16.92
N GLY A 241 0.15 24.24 -17.19
CA GLY A 241 1.27 23.88 -18.05
C GLY A 241 2.61 23.69 -17.35
N SER A 242 2.75 23.95 -16.04
CA SER A 242 4.04 23.81 -15.35
C SER A 242 4.61 22.38 -15.39
N ARG A 243 5.94 22.26 -15.37
CA ARG A 243 6.64 20.97 -15.31
C ARG A 243 6.25 20.18 -14.06
N GLU A 244 6.16 20.86 -12.93
CA GLU A 244 5.85 20.28 -11.63
C GLU A 244 4.42 19.70 -11.59
N LEU A 245 3.50 20.27 -12.38
CA LEU A 245 2.16 19.73 -12.57
C LEU A 245 2.20 18.45 -13.41
N GLY A 246 3.00 18.41 -14.48
CA GLY A 246 3.24 17.18 -15.25
C GLY A 246 3.76 16.02 -14.39
N VAL A 247 4.71 16.30 -13.48
CA VAL A 247 5.19 15.32 -12.50
C VAL A 247 4.06 14.83 -11.59
N ALA A 248 3.21 15.74 -11.09
CA ALA A 248 2.08 15.36 -10.24
C ALA A 248 1.08 14.43 -10.93
N TYR A 249 0.77 14.71 -12.20
CA TYR A 249 -0.06 13.85 -13.03
C TYR A 249 0.57 12.46 -13.22
N ARG A 250 1.89 12.40 -13.44
CA ARG A 250 2.62 11.12 -13.54
C ARG A 250 2.58 10.36 -12.21
N ASP A 251 2.83 11.02 -11.09
CA ASP A 251 2.85 10.40 -9.76
C ASP A 251 1.48 9.77 -9.43
N LEU A 252 0.39 10.45 -9.75
CA LEU A 252 -0.96 9.91 -9.58
C LEU A 252 -1.23 8.74 -10.54
N ALA A 253 -0.80 8.84 -11.81
CA ALA A 253 -0.90 7.75 -12.76
C ALA A 253 -0.12 6.50 -12.30
N GLU A 254 1.08 6.69 -11.76
CA GLU A 254 1.90 5.62 -11.19
C GLU A 254 1.18 4.99 -9.99
N ALA A 255 0.59 5.79 -9.11
CA ALA A 255 -0.19 5.28 -7.98
C ALA A 255 -1.36 4.38 -8.42
N TYR A 256 -2.12 4.79 -9.45
CA TYR A 256 -3.15 3.93 -10.04
C TYR A 256 -2.59 2.67 -10.68
N ALA A 257 -1.50 2.78 -11.45
CA ALA A 257 -0.85 1.64 -12.07
C ALA A 257 -0.36 0.63 -11.03
N THR A 258 0.14 1.09 -9.86
CA THR A 258 0.53 0.19 -8.76
C THR A 258 -0.64 -0.58 -8.15
N LEU A 259 -1.85 -0.04 -8.25
CA LEU A 259 -3.10 -0.67 -7.84
C LEU A 259 -3.76 -1.48 -8.97
N LEU A 260 -3.09 -1.60 -10.12
CA LEU A 260 -3.57 -2.29 -11.31
C LEU A 260 -4.83 -1.65 -11.94
N ASP A 261 -5.18 -0.44 -11.53
CA ASP A 261 -6.27 0.32 -12.15
C ASP A 261 -5.74 1.10 -13.37
N PHE A 262 -5.37 0.33 -14.40
CA PHE A 262 -4.75 0.88 -15.60
C PHE A 262 -5.69 1.77 -16.41
N LYS A 263 -7.01 1.57 -16.26
CA LYS A 263 -8.03 2.39 -16.93
C LYS A 263 -8.03 3.81 -16.38
N GLU A 264 -8.01 3.96 -15.06
CA GLU A 264 -7.92 5.27 -14.42
C GLU A 264 -6.50 5.86 -14.54
N ALA A 265 -5.44 5.04 -14.55
CA ALA A 265 -4.06 5.53 -14.72
C ALA A 265 -3.81 6.23 -16.08
N LEU A 266 -4.41 5.69 -17.14
CA LEU A 266 -4.16 6.12 -18.52
C LEU A 266 -4.39 7.63 -18.77
N PRO A 267 -5.55 8.23 -18.45
CA PRO A 267 -5.78 9.66 -18.69
C PRO A 267 -4.79 10.55 -17.94
N PHE A 268 -4.43 10.22 -16.70
CA PHE A 268 -3.44 11.00 -15.94
C PHE A 268 -2.05 10.92 -16.58
N CYS A 269 -1.63 9.74 -17.04
CA CYS A 269 -0.33 9.58 -17.71
C CYS A 269 -0.29 10.28 -19.07
N GLN A 270 -1.40 10.26 -19.82
CA GLN A 270 -1.53 11.01 -21.06
C GLN A 270 -1.45 12.52 -20.82
N LYS A 271 -2.05 13.00 -19.72
CA LYS A 271 -1.97 14.41 -19.35
C LYS A 271 -0.56 14.83 -18.95
N ALA A 272 0.15 14.01 -18.18
CA ALA A 272 1.57 14.22 -17.86
C ALA A 272 2.42 14.36 -19.13
N LEU A 273 2.24 13.41 -20.07
CA LEU A 273 2.94 13.40 -21.35
C LEU A 273 2.64 14.65 -22.20
N GLU A 274 1.39 15.11 -22.22
CA GLU A 274 0.98 16.34 -22.91
C GLU A 274 1.68 17.58 -22.31
N LEU A 275 1.68 17.70 -20.98
CA LEU A 275 2.30 18.81 -20.26
C LEU A 275 3.82 18.84 -20.44
N HIS A 276 4.51 17.72 -20.22
CA HIS A 276 5.95 17.64 -20.43
C HIS A 276 6.33 17.78 -21.91
N GLY A 277 5.54 17.21 -22.82
CA GLY A 277 5.79 17.28 -24.26
C GLY A 277 5.65 18.70 -24.83
N SER A 278 4.67 19.47 -24.35
CA SER A 278 4.44 20.85 -24.78
C SER A 278 5.44 21.84 -24.18
N THR A 279 5.91 21.61 -22.94
CA THR A 279 6.84 22.54 -22.26
C THR A 279 8.31 22.22 -22.45
N LEU A 280 8.69 20.95 -22.41
CA LEU A 280 10.09 20.50 -22.46
C LEU A 280 10.48 19.92 -23.82
N GLY A 281 9.50 19.69 -24.70
CA GLY A 281 9.70 19.04 -25.98
C GLY A 281 9.76 17.51 -25.90
N LYS A 282 9.61 16.87 -27.06
CA LYS A 282 9.48 15.40 -27.20
C LYS A 282 10.73 14.60 -26.81
N ASN A 283 11.89 15.24 -26.78
CA ASN A 283 13.15 14.61 -26.46
C ASN A 283 13.57 14.82 -25.00
N SER A 284 12.68 15.25 -24.10
CA SER A 284 13.05 15.43 -22.69
C SER A 284 13.05 14.11 -21.91
N VAL A 285 13.85 14.06 -20.83
CA VAL A 285 13.90 12.91 -19.91
C VAL A 285 12.53 12.65 -19.26
N GLU A 286 11.78 13.72 -18.93
CA GLU A 286 10.42 13.60 -18.39
C GLU A 286 9.48 12.89 -19.37
N VAL A 287 9.50 13.27 -20.65
CA VAL A 287 8.72 12.59 -21.70
C VAL A 287 9.14 11.12 -21.83
N ALA A 288 10.42 10.80 -21.65
CA ALA A 288 10.87 9.41 -21.65
C ALA A 288 10.28 8.62 -20.47
N HIS A 289 10.23 9.20 -19.27
CA HIS A 289 9.59 8.57 -18.11
C HIS A 289 8.08 8.37 -18.30
N ASP A 290 7.37 9.38 -18.83
CA ASP A 290 5.94 9.28 -19.11
C ASP A 290 5.64 8.18 -20.15
N ARG A 291 6.45 8.10 -21.22
CA ARG A 291 6.34 7.05 -22.25
C ARG A 291 6.63 5.66 -21.68
N ARG A 292 7.59 5.53 -20.77
CA ARG A 292 7.85 4.25 -20.08
C ARG A 292 6.65 3.83 -19.24
N LEU A 293 6.05 4.76 -18.49
CA LEU A 293 4.84 4.50 -17.69
C LEU A 293 3.64 4.14 -18.57
N LEU A 294 3.44 4.83 -19.70
CA LEU A 294 2.44 4.42 -20.71
C LEU A 294 2.69 2.99 -21.21
N GLY A 295 3.95 2.60 -21.41
CA GLY A 295 4.31 1.22 -21.72
C GLY A 295 3.80 0.22 -20.67
N VAL A 296 3.96 0.53 -19.39
CA VAL A 296 3.45 -0.29 -18.28
C VAL A 296 1.91 -0.32 -18.28
N ILE A 297 1.27 0.84 -18.42
CA ILE A 297 -0.21 0.96 -18.43
C ILE A 297 -0.80 0.17 -19.60
N TYR A 298 -0.28 0.33 -20.81
CA TYR A 298 -0.75 -0.42 -21.98
C TYR A 298 -0.47 -1.92 -21.86
N THR A 299 0.58 -2.33 -21.16
CA THR A 299 0.80 -3.75 -20.86
C THR A 299 -0.32 -4.30 -19.96
N GLY A 300 -0.71 -3.55 -18.93
CA GLY A 300 -1.81 -3.89 -18.04
C GLY A 300 -3.19 -3.86 -18.70
N LEU A 301 -3.36 -3.05 -19.74
CA LEU A 301 -4.55 -3.02 -20.60
C LEU A 301 -4.53 -4.07 -21.73
N GLU A 302 -3.53 -4.96 -21.74
CA GLU A 302 -3.32 -5.99 -22.78
C GLU A 302 -3.08 -5.44 -24.20
N GLN A 303 -2.71 -4.15 -24.30
CA GLN A 303 -2.37 -3.46 -25.55
C GLN A 303 -0.86 -3.54 -25.81
N HIS A 304 -0.33 -4.76 -25.90
CA HIS A 304 1.11 -5.03 -25.86
C HIS A 304 1.92 -4.43 -27.02
N GLU A 305 1.33 -4.25 -28.20
CA GLU A 305 2.02 -3.60 -29.33
C GLU A 305 2.23 -2.11 -29.07
N GLN A 306 1.19 -1.42 -28.59
CA GLN A 306 1.29 -0.01 -28.19
C GLN A 306 2.26 0.16 -27.02
N ALA A 307 2.22 -0.75 -26.05
CA ALA A 307 3.15 -0.76 -24.93
C ALA A 307 4.61 -0.80 -25.39
N LEU A 308 4.92 -1.69 -26.35
CA LEU A 308 6.27 -1.83 -26.89
C LEU A 308 6.70 -0.57 -27.64
N GLU A 309 5.82 0.01 -28.46
CA GLU A 309 6.11 1.26 -29.18
C GLU A 309 6.45 2.40 -28.21
N GLN A 310 5.65 2.59 -27.16
CA GLN A 310 5.90 3.63 -26.16
C GLN A 310 7.24 3.44 -25.44
N ASN A 311 7.54 2.19 -25.06
CA ASN A 311 8.79 1.86 -24.41
C ASN A 311 10.00 2.07 -25.34
N GLU A 312 9.91 1.69 -26.61
CA GLU A 312 10.99 1.91 -27.59
C GLU A 312 11.26 3.41 -27.84
N ILE A 313 10.21 4.24 -27.87
CA ILE A 313 10.36 5.70 -27.94
C ILE A 313 11.09 6.21 -26.69
N SER A 314 10.70 5.75 -25.51
CA SER A 314 11.38 6.09 -24.24
C SER A 314 12.87 5.73 -24.29
N GLN A 315 13.21 4.51 -24.70
CA GLN A 315 14.60 4.08 -24.84
C GLN A 315 15.40 4.92 -25.83
N LYS A 316 14.80 5.30 -26.98
CA LYS A 316 15.47 6.16 -27.97
C LYS A 316 15.83 7.51 -27.38
N VAL A 317 14.92 8.11 -26.60
CA VAL A 317 15.18 9.37 -25.90
C VAL A 317 16.26 9.17 -24.83
N MET A 318 16.18 8.14 -23.99
CA MET A 318 17.22 7.88 -22.97
C MET A 318 18.61 7.67 -23.60
N LYS A 319 18.69 6.94 -24.72
CA LYS A 319 19.95 6.71 -25.45
C LYS A 319 20.52 8.00 -26.04
N SER A 320 19.70 8.91 -26.55
CA SER A 320 20.18 10.17 -27.13
C SER A 320 20.79 11.12 -26.11
N TRP A 321 20.36 11.05 -24.85
CA TRP A 321 20.93 11.81 -23.74
C TRP A 321 22.18 11.16 -23.12
N GLY A 322 22.68 10.06 -23.69
CA GLY A 322 23.80 9.32 -23.12
C GLY A 322 23.45 8.69 -21.77
N ALA A 323 22.16 8.58 -21.43
CA ALA A 323 21.69 7.97 -20.20
C ALA A 323 21.74 6.43 -20.32
N ALA A 324 22.95 5.88 -20.46
CA ALA A 324 23.23 4.45 -20.29
C ALA A 324 23.19 4.05 -18.79
N GLY A 325 22.24 4.62 -18.05
CA GLY A 325 22.06 4.44 -16.63
C GLY A 325 21.04 3.33 -16.29
N PRO A 326 20.78 3.12 -14.99
CA PRO A 326 19.83 2.12 -14.49
C PRO A 326 18.43 2.19 -15.14
N ASP A 327 17.96 3.40 -15.45
CA ASP A 327 16.63 3.63 -16.03
C ASP A 327 16.49 3.05 -17.44
N LEU A 328 17.54 3.12 -18.26
CA LEU A 328 17.55 2.52 -19.58
C LEU A 328 17.52 1.00 -19.49
N LEU A 329 18.30 0.42 -18.57
CA LEU A 329 18.30 -1.03 -18.34
C LEU A 329 16.93 -1.51 -17.82
N HIS A 330 16.25 -0.72 -17.00
CA HIS A 330 14.86 -0.98 -16.62
C HIS A 330 13.92 -0.95 -17.82
N ALA A 331 14.02 0.07 -18.68
CA ALA A 331 13.22 0.14 -19.89
C ALA A 331 13.47 -1.06 -20.83
N GLU A 332 14.72 -1.56 -20.92
CA GLU A 332 15.06 -2.76 -21.70
C GLU A 332 14.48 -4.05 -21.08
N ILE A 333 14.47 -4.18 -19.75
CA ILE A 333 13.78 -5.28 -19.05
C ILE A 333 12.26 -5.20 -19.28
N ASP A 334 11.67 -4.01 -19.18
CA ASP A 334 10.25 -3.76 -19.45
C ASP A 334 9.91 -4.18 -20.89
N ALA A 335 10.72 -3.80 -21.89
CA ALA A 335 10.56 -4.24 -23.27
C ALA A 335 10.63 -5.75 -23.43
N ALA A 336 11.54 -6.42 -22.73
CA ALA A 336 11.61 -7.89 -22.74
C ALA A 336 10.34 -8.50 -22.14
N ASN A 337 9.81 -7.96 -21.04
CA ASN A 337 8.57 -8.41 -20.42
C ASN A 337 7.36 -8.21 -21.35
N ILE A 338 7.29 -7.09 -22.08
CA ILE A 338 6.26 -6.83 -23.11
C ILE A 338 6.39 -7.84 -24.26
N LYS A 339 7.62 -8.13 -24.71
CA LYS A 339 7.87 -9.16 -25.74
C LYS A 339 7.46 -10.55 -25.31
N ILE A 340 7.63 -10.91 -24.02
CA ILE A 340 7.09 -12.16 -23.47
C ILE A 340 5.56 -12.19 -23.60
N ALA A 341 4.87 -11.09 -23.27
CA ALA A 341 3.41 -11.00 -23.42
C ALA A 341 2.96 -11.11 -24.89
N LEU A 342 3.76 -10.61 -25.84
CA LEU A 342 3.54 -10.78 -27.28
C LEU A 342 3.89 -12.17 -27.82
N GLY A 343 4.38 -13.10 -26.98
CA GLY A 343 4.87 -14.42 -27.42
C GLY A 343 6.22 -14.40 -28.13
N LYS A 344 6.92 -13.25 -28.17
CA LYS A 344 8.24 -13.06 -28.79
C LYS A 344 9.37 -13.46 -27.83
N PHE A 345 9.33 -14.71 -27.37
CA PHE A 345 10.17 -15.18 -26.26
C PHE A 345 11.67 -15.15 -26.57
N ASP A 346 12.10 -15.54 -27.78
CA ASP A 346 13.52 -15.56 -28.15
C ASP A 346 14.12 -14.15 -28.22
N GLU A 347 13.36 -13.18 -28.72
CA GLU A 347 13.76 -11.78 -28.70
C GLU A 347 13.90 -11.26 -27.27
N ALA A 348 12.95 -11.59 -26.39
CA ALA A 348 13.00 -11.21 -24.98
C ALA A 348 14.26 -11.77 -24.30
N VAL A 349 14.54 -13.06 -24.50
CA VAL A 349 15.75 -13.72 -23.96
C VAL A 349 17.02 -13.05 -24.48
N ASN A 350 17.07 -12.65 -25.75
CA ASN A 350 18.24 -11.96 -26.31
C ASN A 350 18.46 -10.57 -25.69
N VAL A 351 17.40 -9.80 -25.49
CA VAL A 351 17.46 -8.51 -24.78
C VAL A 351 17.98 -8.72 -23.36
N LEU A 352 17.39 -9.67 -22.62
CA LEU A 352 17.77 -9.98 -21.24
C LEU A 352 19.22 -10.45 -21.11
N LYS A 353 19.72 -11.26 -22.05
CA LYS A 353 21.14 -11.66 -22.09
C LYS A 353 22.08 -10.47 -22.29
N ASN A 354 21.67 -9.45 -23.05
CA ASN A 354 22.47 -8.25 -23.25
C ASN A 354 22.47 -7.36 -22.00
N VAL A 355 21.32 -7.23 -21.32
CA VAL A 355 21.24 -6.53 -20.02
C VAL A 355 22.10 -7.27 -18.97
N ALA A 356 22.02 -8.60 -18.88
CA ALA A 356 22.78 -9.43 -17.95
C ALA A 356 24.31 -9.24 -18.04
N LYS A 357 24.83 -8.87 -19.21
CA LYS A 357 26.27 -8.59 -19.44
C LYS A 357 26.70 -7.22 -18.92
N GLN A 358 25.78 -6.27 -18.83
CA GLN A 358 26.03 -4.89 -18.41
C GLN A 358 25.88 -4.70 -16.90
N VAL A 359 25.11 -5.57 -16.24
CA VAL A 359 24.84 -5.49 -14.79
C VAL A 359 25.81 -6.32 -13.96
N GLU A 360 26.15 -5.80 -12.77
CA GLU A 360 27.01 -6.49 -11.81
C GLU A 360 26.45 -7.86 -11.41
N LYS A 361 27.35 -8.82 -11.14
CA LYS A 361 27.00 -10.23 -10.88
C LYS A 361 26.07 -10.45 -9.69
N ASP A 362 26.13 -9.57 -8.70
CA ASP A 362 25.40 -9.71 -7.44
C ASP A 362 24.35 -8.60 -7.24
N SER A 363 23.93 -7.94 -8.33
CA SER A 363 22.97 -6.83 -8.27
C SER A 363 21.50 -7.29 -8.28
N GLU A 364 20.62 -6.51 -7.61
CA GLU A 364 19.16 -6.66 -7.67
C GLU A 364 18.64 -6.71 -9.11
N MET A 365 19.19 -5.85 -9.97
CA MET A 365 18.82 -5.79 -11.38
C MET A 365 19.13 -7.10 -12.11
N ARG A 366 20.25 -7.77 -11.78
CA ARG A 366 20.60 -9.05 -12.38
C ARG A 366 19.66 -10.17 -11.95
N ALA A 367 19.23 -10.19 -10.69
CA ALA A 367 18.20 -11.14 -10.25
C ALA A 367 16.90 -10.95 -11.06
N LEU A 368 16.46 -9.70 -11.27
CA LEU A 368 15.27 -9.39 -12.08
C LEU A 368 15.41 -9.84 -13.54
N VAL A 369 16.60 -9.68 -14.13
CA VAL A 369 16.88 -10.18 -15.49
C VAL A 369 16.73 -11.70 -15.56
N PHE A 370 17.25 -12.45 -14.59
CA PHE A 370 17.12 -13.91 -14.58
C PHE A 370 15.69 -14.37 -14.30
N ILE A 371 14.92 -13.64 -13.50
CA ILE A 371 13.48 -13.90 -13.28
C ILE A 371 12.69 -13.69 -14.58
N SER A 372 12.86 -12.55 -15.26
CA SER A 372 12.25 -12.29 -16.57
C SER A 372 12.66 -13.33 -17.62
N MET A 373 13.93 -13.78 -17.59
CA MET A 373 14.41 -14.80 -18.54
C MET A 373 13.80 -16.17 -18.23
N ALA A 374 13.69 -16.53 -16.95
CA ALA A 374 12.99 -17.73 -16.51
C ALA A 374 11.51 -17.71 -16.96
N LYS A 375 10.84 -16.57 -16.83
CA LYS A 375 9.47 -16.38 -17.33
C LYS A 375 9.36 -16.63 -18.83
N ALA A 376 10.27 -16.07 -19.63
CA ALA A 376 10.29 -16.30 -21.08
C ALA A 376 10.49 -17.80 -21.41
N LEU A 377 11.44 -18.45 -20.74
CA LEU A 377 11.78 -19.86 -20.96
C LEU A 377 10.68 -20.82 -20.48
N ALA A 378 9.98 -20.48 -19.40
CA ALA A 378 8.85 -21.25 -18.90
C ALA A 378 7.71 -21.29 -19.93
N ASN A 379 7.41 -20.17 -20.59
CA ASN A 379 6.44 -20.11 -21.67
C ASN A 379 6.87 -20.88 -22.94
N GLN A 380 8.18 -21.14 -23.10
CA GLN A 380 8.70 -22.04 -24.14
C GLN A 380 8.77 -23.51 -23.68
N GLU A 381 8.27 -23.84 -22.49
CA GLU A 381 8.35 -25.18 -21.87
C GLU A 381 9.81 -25.69 -21.67
N LYS A 382 10.79 -24.78 -21.65
CA LYS A 382 12.22 -25.12 -21.43
C LYS A 382 12.53 -25.27 -19.93
N VAL A 383 11.91 -26.27 -19.30
CA VAL A 383 11.93 -26.50 -17.85
C VAL A 383 13.35 -26.48 -17.25
N GLY A 384 14.33 -27.13 -17.91
CA GLY A 384 15.70 -27.19 -17.42
C GLY A 384 16.39 -25.82 -17.34
N ASP A 385 16.22 -24.98 -18.38
CA ASP A 385 16.82 -23.66 -18.42
C ASP A 385 16.06 -22.66 -17.53
N THR A 386 14.74 -22.80 -17.41
CA THR A 386 13.94 -22.06 -16.43
C THR A 386 14.48 -22.29 -15.02
N LYS A 387 14.65 -23.55 -14.61
CA LYS A 387 15.16 -23.88 -13.26
C LYS A 387 16.54 -23.28 -13.00
N ARG A 388 17.46 -23.35 -13.98
CA ARG A 388 18.80 -22.73 -13.87
C ARG A 388 18.70 -21.22 -13.65
N CYS A 389 17.83 -20.53 -14.39
CA CYS A 389 17.65 -19.09 -14.23
C CYS A 389 17.08 -18.73 -12.84
N LEU A 390 16.11 -19.51 -12.36
CA LEU A 390 15.54 -19.32 -11.01
C LEU A 390 16.57 -19.58 -9.91
N GLU A 391 17.42 -20.61 -10.06
CA GLU A 391 18.50 -20.91 -9.11
C GLU A 391 19.51 -19.75 -9.04
N ILE A 392 19.93 -19.20 -10.19
CA ILE A 392 20.81 -18.02 -10.22
C ILE A 392 20.15 -16.82 -9.55
N ALA A 393 18.85 -16.58 -9.80
CA ALA A 393 18.12 -15.50 -9.15
C ALA A 393 18.07 -15.70 -7.63
N CYS A 394 17.76 -16.91 -7.15
CA CYS A 394 17.79 -17.25 -5.73
C CYS A 394 19.17 -17.00 -5.12
N ASP A 395 20.24 -17.52 -5.73
CA ASP A 395 21.62 -17.38 -5.24
C ASP A 395 22.02 -15.91 -5.06
N ILE A 396 21.57 -15.02 -5.96
CA ILE A 396 21.79 -13.58 -5.83
C ILE A 396 20.99 -13.02 -4.64
N LEU A 397 19.71 -13.40 -4.51
CA LEU A 397 18.82 -12.93 -3.43
C LEU A 397 19.23 -13.42 -2.04
N GLU A 398 19.92 -14.56 -1.93
CA GLU A 398 20.42 -15.08 -0.65
C GLU A 398 21.56 -14.25 -0.06
N LYS A 399 22.26 -13.48 -0.89
CA LYS A 399 23.36 -12.63 -0.44
C LYS A 399 22.81 -11.44 0.36
N LYS A 400 23.09 -11.44 1.67
CA LYS A 400 22.56 -10.51 2.70
C LYS A 400 22.85 -9.00 2.48
N GLN A 401 23.44 -8.59 1.37
CA GLN A 401 23.97 -7.24 1.18
C GLN A 401 23.15 -6.36 0.22
N PHE A 402 22.10 -6.84 -0.45
CA PHE A 402 21.67 -6.22 -1.71
C PHE A 402 20.20 -5.81 -1.89
N ALA A 403 19.37 -5.79 -0.85
CA ALA A 403 18.04 -5.18 -0.93
C ALA A 403 17.41 -5.04 0.46
N THR A 404 16.37 -4.21 0.54
CA THR A 404 15.46 -4.26 1.68
C THR A 404 14.82 -5.65 1.80
N ALA A 405 14.46 -6.04 3.02
CA ALA A 405 13.81 -7.32 3.24
C ALA A 405 12.46 -7.44 2.49
N ASP A 406 11.73 -6.34 2.28
CA ASP A 406 10.49 -6.29 1.49
C ASP A 406 10.72 -6.64 0.01
N LYS A 407 11.69 -6.00 -0.66
CA LYS A 407 12.01 -6.30 -2.06
C LYS A 407 12.44 -7.75 -2.28
N VAL A 408 13.27 -8.28 -1.38
CA VAL A 408 13.71 -9.69 -1.49
C VAL A 408 12.52 -10.63 -1.29
N ALA A 409 11.64 -10.34 -0.34
CA ALA A 409 10.42 -11.11 -0.11
C ALA A 409 9.51 -11.10 -1.34
N GLU A 410 9.34 -9.95 -1.96
CA GLU A 410 8.61 -9.74 -3.22
C GLU A 410 9.20 -10.57 -4.38
N MET A 411 10.52 -10.52 -4.57
CA MET A 411 11.17 -11.31 -5.60
C MET A 411 11.05 -12.82 -5.34
N TYR A 412 11.07 -13.27 -4.08
CA TYR A 412 10.79 -14.67 -3.77
C TYR A 412 9.35 -15.09 -4.10
N ILE A 413 8.37 -14.18 -3.96
CA ILE A 413 6.99 -14.44 -4.39
C ILE A 413 6.97 -14.65 -5.91
N GLU A 414 7.63 -13.80 -6.68
CA GLU A 414 7.69 -13.94 -8.14
C GLU A 414 8.40 -15.25 -8.56
N VAL A 415 9.57 -15.54 -7.98
CA VAL A 415 10.31 -16.79 -8.24
C VAL A 415 9.47 -18.02 -7.85
N SER A 416 8.71 -17.96 -6.76
CA SER A 416 7.82 -19.06 -6.34
C SER A 416 6.73 -19.33 -7.37
N SER A 417 6.13 -18.29 -7.96
CA SER A 417 5.14 -18.43 -9.03
C SER A 417 5.75 -19.05 -10.29
N LEU A 418 7.03 -18.79 -10.57
CA LEU A 418 7.72 -19.42 -11.69
C LEU A 418 8.06 -20.89 -11.42
N TYR A 419 8.40 -21.26 -10.18
CA TYR A 419 8.54 -22.67 -9.78
C TYR A 419 7.21 -23.42 -9.84
N GLU A 420 6.10 -22.76 -9.48
CA GLU A 420 4.74 -23.30 -9.64
C GLU A 420 4.46 -23.67 -11.10
N MET A 421 4.76 -22.78 -12.06
CA MET A 421 4.56 -23.06 -13.50
C MET A 421 5.35 -24.26 -14.03
N VAL A 422 6.49 -24.59 -13.41
CA VAL A 422 7.27 -25.79 -13.76
C VAL A 422 7.00 -26.98 -12.83
N ASN A 423 5.88 -26.95 -12.10
CA ASN A 423 5.39 -28.00 -11.18
C ASN A 423 6.35 -28.34 -10.02
N GLU A 424 7.22 -27.41 -9.63
CA GLU A 424 8.12 -27.54 -8.47
C GLU A 424 7.47 -26.95 -7.20
N PHE A 425 6.30 -27.46 -6.83
CA PHE A 425 5.50 -26.93 -5.72
C PHE A 425 6.24 -26.90 -4.39
N GLY A 426 7.13 -27.88 -4.13
CA GLY A 426 7.96 -27.91 -2.92
C GLY A 426 8.90 -26.70 -2.82
N LYS A 427 9.58 -26.34 -3.91
CA LYS A 427 10.43 -25.14 -3.96
C LYS A 427 9.59 -23.87 -3.85
N ALA A 428 8.45 -23.81 -4.55
CA ALA A 428 7.53 -22.67 -4.47
C ALA A 428 7.06 -22.39 -3.03
N ILE A 429 6.56 -23.41 -2.34
CA ILE A 429 6.13 -23.31 -0.94
C ILE A 429 7.29 -22.89 -0.03
N SER A 430 8.48 -23.47 -0.22
CA SER A 430 9.67 -23.11 0.59
C SER A 430 10.05 -21.64 0.43
N LEU A 431 10.01 -21.10 -0.79
CA LEU A 431 10.31 -19.70 -1.05
C LEU A 431 9.23 -18.77 -0.50
N LEU A 432 7.95 -19.14 -0.61
CA LEU A 432 6.87 -18.38 0.00
C LEU A 432 6.97 -18.36 1.54
N LYS A 433 7.30 -19.48 2.19
CA LYS A 433 7.54 -19.51 3.64
C LYS A 433 8.72 -18.62 4.04
N ARG A 434 9.78 -18.57 3.22
CA ARG A 434 10.90 -17.66 3.43
C ARG A 434 10.47 -16.20 3.28
N SER A 435 9.71 -15.88 2.24
CA SER A 435 9.12 -14.56 2.01
C SER A 435 8.25 -14.14 3.20
N LEU A 436 7.33 -15.00 3.64
CA LEU A 436 6.47 -14.74 4.81
C LEU A 436 7.30 -14.43 6.06
N GLY A 437 8.31 -15.25 6.40
CA GLY A 437 9.17 -14.99 7.55
C GLY A 437 10.06 -13.74 7.44
N MET A 438 10.26 -13.21 6.22
CA MET A 438 10.88 -11.89 6.02
C MET A 438 9.86 -10.77 6.25
N LEU A 439 8.64 -10.92 5.72
CA LEU A 439 7.56 -9.95 5.84
C LEU A 439 7.05 -9.82 7.28
N GLU A 440 6.96 -10.91 8.05
CA GLU A 440 6.57 -10.90 9.49
C GLU A 440 7.50 -10.03 10.37
N ARG A 441 8.73 -9.77 9.90
CA ARG A 441 9.68 -8.88 10.59
C ARG A 441 9.52 -7.41 10.20
N ILE A 442 8.60 -7.13 9.28
CA ILE A 442 8.31 -5.82 8.71
C ILE A 442 6.83 -5.53 9.05
N PRO A 443 6.52 -4.91 10.20
CA PRO A 443 5.14 -4.60 10.62
C PRO A 443 4.29 -3.88 9.57
N GLN A 444 4.92 -3.28 8.57
CA GLN A 444 4.35 -2.52 7.47
C GLN A 444 3.84 -3.40 6.31
N ALA A 445 4.33 -4.64 6.21
CA ALA A 445 4.06 -5.53 5.10
C ALA A 445 2.91 -6.52 5.37
N GLN A 446 2.07 -6.28 6.38
CA GLN A 446 0.94 -7.14 6.76
C GLN A 446 0.00 -7.48 5.59
N HIS A 447 -0.21 -6.52 4.69
CA HIS A 447 -0.99 -6.71 3.48
C HIS A 447 -0.37 -7.73 2.50
N LEU A 448 0.96 -7.85 2.47
CA LEU A 448 1.66 -8.89 1.70
C LEU A 448 1.64 -10.23 2.45
N GLU A 449 1.80 -10.23 3.77
CA GLU A 449 1.75 -11.44 4.59
C GLU A 449 0.46 -12.25 4.34
N GLY A 450 -0.71 -11.59 4.38
CA GLY A 450 -1.99 -12.26 4.12
C GLY A 450 -2.06 -12.89 2.73
N ASN A 451 -1.55 -12.20 1.70
CA ASN A 451 -1.51 -12.73 0.33
C ASN A 451 -0.54 -13.93 0.20
N VAL A 452 0.62 -13.86 0.86
CA VAL A 452 1.62 -14.95 0.85
C VAL A 452 1.09 -16.17 1.62
N ALA A 453 0.48 -15.96 2.79
CA ALA A 453 -0.15 -17.02 3.57
C ALA A 453 -1.27 -17.70 2.78
N ALA A 454 -2.14 -16.93 2.11
CA ALA A 454 -3.18 -17.45 1.23
C ALA A 454 -2.60 -18.33 0.10
N ARG A 455 -1.50 -17.88 -0.53
CA ARG A 455 -0.82 -18.64 -1.59
C ARG A 455 -0.20 -19.93 -1.06
N ILE A 456 0.44 -19.91 0.11
CA ILE A 456 0.97 -21.11 0.77
C ILE A 456 -0.17 -22.10 1.06
N GLY A 457 -1.26 -21.62 1.66
CA GLY A 457 -2.43 -22.44 1.96
C GLY A 457 -3.02 -23.09 0.71
N TRP A 458 -3.18 -22.34 -0.37
CA TRP A 458 -3.66 -22.87 -1.64
C TRP A 458 -2.71 -23.93 -2.24
N LEU A 459 -1.39 -23.70 -2.25
CA LEU A 459 -0.42 -24.68 -2.75
C LEU A 459 -0.38 -25.95 -1.90
N LEU A 460 -0.56 -25.83 -0.58
CA LEU A 460 -0.66 -26.97 0.31
C LEU A 460 -1.92 -27.78 0.03
N LEU A 461 -3.06 -27.12 -0.20
CA LEU A 461 -4.30 -27.78 -0.61
C LEU A 461 -4.12 -28.52 -1.95
N LEU A 462 -3.55 -27.85 -2.96
CA LEU A 462 -3.26 -28.43 -4.27
C LEU A 462 -2.36 -29.67 -4.20
N THR A 463 -1.45 -29.71 -3.22
CA THR A 463 -0.52 -30.84 -2.99
C THR A 463 -1.06 -31.87 -2.00
N GLY A 464 -2.33 -31.78 -1.59
CA GLY A 464 -3.01 -32.72 -0.70
C GLY A 464 -2.63 -32.60 0.78
N LYS A 465 -1.89 -31.56 1.17
CA LYS A 465 -1.47 -31.29 2.55
C LYS A 465 -2.51 -30.45 3.29
N VAL A 466 -3.76 -30.92 3.28
CA VAL A 466 -4.94 -30.17 3.72
C VAL A 466 -4.82 -29.69 5.17
N THR A 467 -4.30 -30.53 6.07
CA THR A 467 -4.13 -30.17 7.49
C THR A 467 -3.10 -29.07 7.72
N GLU A 468 -2.07 -28.99 6.88
CA GLU A 468 -1.11 -27.87 6.91
C GLU A 468 -1.70 -26.61 6.27
N ALA A 469 -2.62 -26.74 5.30
CA ALA A 469 -3.20 -25.62 4.57
C ALA A 469 -4.12 -24.74 5.44
N VAL A 470 -4.98 -25.36 6.26
CA VAL A 470 -5.99 -24.67 7.08
C VAL A 470 -5.41 -23.52 7.92
N PRO A 471 -4.37 -23.72 8.76
CA PRO A 471 -3.85 -22.62 9.58
C PRO A 471 -3.33 -21.45 8.74
N TYR A 472 -2.72 -21.70 7.57
CA TYR A 472 -2.29 -20.61 6.68
C TYR A 472 -3.47 -19.86 6.06
N LEU A 473 -4.56 -20.56 5.74
CA LEU A 473 -5.77 -19.93 5.18
C LEU A 473 -6.51 -19.11 6.24
N GLU A 474 -6.64 -19.60 7.47
CA GLU A 474 -7.26 -18.85 8.58
C GLU A 474 -6.46 -17.58 8.91
N ASP A 475 -5.15 -17.72 9.05
CA ASP A 475 -4.19 -16.64 9.27
C ASP A 475 -4.22 -15.58 8.16
N ALA A 476 -4.41 -16.01 6.90
CA ALA A 476 -4.57 -15.14 5.75
C ALA A 476 -5.89 -14.35 5.77
N VAL A 477 -7.01 -14.96 6.17
CA VAL A 477 -8.31 -14.27 6.28
C VAL A 477 -8.20 -13.09 7.23
N GLU A 478 -7.63 -13.29 8.42
CA GLU A 478 -7.50 -12.24 9.44
C GLU A 478 -6.66 -11.06 8.92
N ARG A 479 -5.45 -11.34 8.41
CA ARG A 479 -4.56 -10.29 7.88
C ARG A 479 -5.15 -9.55 6.68
N MET A 480 -5.83 -10.25 5.79
CA MET A 480 -6.43 -9.62 4.60
C MET A 480 -7.64 -8.76 4.98
N LYS A 481 -8.44 -9.17 5.98
CA LYS A 481 -9.51 -8.31 6.53
C LYS A 481 -8.96 -7.04 7.15
N ASP A 482 -7.89 -7.14 7.92
CA ASP A 482 -7.26 -5.97 8.56
C ASP A 482 -6.64 -5.03 7.54
N SER A 483 -6.06 -5.58 6.46
CA SER A 483 -5.34 -4.80 5.45
C SER A 483 -6.25 -4.18 4.39
N PHE A 484 -7.25 -4.92 3.91
CA PHE A 484 -8.09 -4.55 2.75
C PHE A 484 -9.58 -4.39 3.10
N GLY A 485 -9.98 -4.71 4.33
CA GLY A 485 -11.36 -4.74 4.75
C GLY A 485 -12.04 -6.09 4.49
N PRO A 486 -13.15 -6.38 5.21
CA PRO A 486 -13.79 -7.70 5.17
C PRO A 486 -14.51 -8.04 3.88
N LYS A 487 -14.74 -7.05 3.00
CA LYS A 487 -15.46 -7.19 1.73
C LYS A 487 -14.52 -7.21 0.52
N HIS A 488 -13.21 -7.24 0.73
CA HIS A 488 -12.25 -7.32 -0.37
C HIS A 488 -12.32 -8.71 -1.04
N TYR A 489 -12.33 -8.76 -2.38
CA TYR A 489 -12.50 -10.00 -3.16
C TYR A 489 -11.49 -11.10 -2.76
N GLY A 490 -10.26 -10.70 -2.41
CA GLY A 490 -9.22 -11.62 -1.94
C GLY A 490 -9.61 -12.39 -0.68
N VAL A 491 -10.38 -11.78 0.25
CA VAL A 491 -10.91 -12.47 1.43
C VAL A 491 -11.90 -13.56 1.00
N GLY A 492 -12.74 -13.28 0.00
CA GLY A 492 -13.67 -14.25 -0.58
C GLY A 492 -12.94 -15.47 -1.16
N TYR A 493 -11.84 -15.27 -1.87
CA TYR A 493 -11.00 -16.36 -2.39
C TYR A 493 -10.45 -17.25 -1.28
N VAL A 494 -9.95 -16.66 -0.18
CA VAL A 494 -9.41 -17.45 0.94
C VAL A 494 -10.51 -18.26 1.63
N TYR A 495 -11.70 -17.68 1.83
CA TYR A 495 -12.84 -18.44 2.33
C TYR A 495 -13.25 -19.60 1.42
N ASN A 496 -13.23 -19.39 0.10
CA ASN A 496 -13.52 -20.48 -0.85
C ASN A 496 -12.49 -21.61 -0.72
N ASN A 497 -11.20 -21.28 -0.58
CA ASN A 497 -10.15 -22.27 -0.37
C ASN A 497 -10.29 -23.00 0.99
N LEU A 498 -10.70 -22.29 2.04
CA LEU A 498 -10.95 -22.88 3.36
C LEU A 498 -12.17 -23.83 3.31
N GLY A 499 -13.22 -23.46 2.57
CA GLY A 499 -14.35 -24.34 2.30
C GLY A 499 -13.94 -25.61 1.55
N ALA A 500 -13.08 -25.49 0.54
CA ALA A 500 -12.52 -26.64 -0.17
C ALA A 500 -11.68 -27.54 0.74
N ALA A 501 -10.84 -26.95 1.59
CA ALA A 501 -10.08 -27.70 2.60
C ALA A 501 -11.01 -28.48 3.55
N TYR A 502 -12.11 -27.88 4.01
CA TYR A 502 -13.09 -28.58 4.85
C TYR A 502 -13.84 -29.69 4.10
N MET A 503 -14.13 -29.53 2.81
CA MET A 503 -14.68 -30.62 1.99
C MET A 503 -13.73 -31.81 1.91
N GLU A 504 -12.43 -31.57 1.71
CA GLU A 504 -11.42 -32.65 1.67
C GLU A 504 -11.23 -33.34 3.03
N MET A 505 -11.53 -32.64 4.12
CA MET A 505 -11.57 -33.21 5.49
C MET A 505 -12.90 -33.90 5.85
N ASP A 506 -13.83 -34.05 4.88
CA ASP A 506 -15.17 -34.59 5.09
C ASP A 506 -15.99 -33.83 6.15
N ARG A 507 -15.88 -32.48 6.13
CA ARG A 507 -16.62 -31.55 7.00
C ARG A 507 -17.53 -30.62 6.19
N PRO A 508 -18.58 -31.16 5.54
CA PRO A 508 -19.38 -30.38 4.59
C PRO A 508 -20.20 -29.25 5.23
N GLN A 509 -20.54 -29.34 6.53
CA GLN A 509 -21.19 -28.25 7.28
C GLN A 509 -20.27 -27.03 7.42
N SER A 510 -19.02 -27.25 7.86
CA SER A 510 -18.02 -26.18 7.96
C SER A 510 -17.67 -25.60 6.59
N ALA A 511 -17.61 -26.46 5.57
CA ALA A 511 -17.40 -26.02 4.19
C ALA A 511 -18.53 -25.11 3.69
N ALA A 512 -19.79 -25.47 3.94
CA ALA A 512 -20.94 -24.66 3.54
C ALA A 512 -20.91 -23.26 4.19
N GLN A 513 -20.50 -23.15 5.46
CA GLN A 513 -20.32 -21.85 6.12
C GLN A 513 -19.27 -20.99 5.42
N MET A 514 -18.10 -21.57 5.10
CA MET A 514 -17.03 -20.83 4.43
C MET A 514 -17.40 -20.45 2.99
N PHE A 515 -18.04 -21.34 2.23
CA PHE A 515 -18.53 -21.01 0.88
C PHE A 515 -19.63 -19.95 0.87
N ALA A 516 -20.49 -19.92 1.89
CA ALA A 516 -21.49 -18.86 2.03
C ALA A 516 -20.84 -17.49 2.26
N LEU A 517 -19.84 -17.41 3.14
CA LEU A 517 -19.04 -16.19 3.35
C LEU A 517 -18.28 -15.78 2.08
N ALA A 518 -17.68 -16.74 1.37
CA ALA A 518 -17.02 -16.48 0.10
C ALA A 518 -17.96 -15.86 -0.93
N LYS A 519 -19.15 -16.45 -1.10
CA LYS A 519 -20.18 -15.96 -2.02
C LYS A 519 -20.65 -14.56 -1.64
N GLU A 520 -20.91 -14.28 -0.36
CA GLU A 520 -21.34 -12.95 0.10
C GLU A 520 -20.29 -11.89 -0.21
N VAL A 521 -19.02 -12.15 0.09
CA VAL A 521 -17.91 -11.23 -0.20
C VAL A 521 -17.80 -10.99 -1.71
N MET A 522 -17.79 -12.06 -2.51
CA MET A 522 -17.66 -11.98 -3.97
C MET A 522 -18.87 -11.29 -4.63
N ASP A 523 -20.09 -11.51 -4.14
CA ASP A 523 -21.30 -10.82 -4.59
C ASP A 523 -21.14 -9.30 -4.44
N VAL A 524 -20.61 -8.84 -3.30
CA VAL A 524 -20.42 -7.40 -3.05
C VAL A 524 -19.24 -6.83 -3.86
N SER A 525 -18.13 -7.57 -3.95
CA SER A 525 -16.90 -7.04 -4.56
C SER A 525 -16.85 -7.16 -6.08
N LEU A 526 -17.43 -8.22 -6.65
CA LEU A 526 -17.35 -8.55 -8.07
C LEU A 526 -18.71 -8.51 -8.78
N GLY A 527 -19.80 -8.59 -8.01
CA GLY A 527 -21.16 -8.64 -8.52
C GLY A 527 -21.68 -10.07 -8.74
N HIS A 528 -23.01 -10.19 -8.79
CA HIS A 528 -23.74 -11.47 -8.86
C HIS A 528 -23.49 -12.30 -10.13
N HIS A 529 -23.04 -11.65 -11.21
CA HIS A 529 -22.77 -12.29 -12.49
C HIS A 529 -21.28 -12.46 -12.76
N HIS A 530 -20.40 -12.20 -11.80
CA HIS A 530 -18.99 -12.50 -12.01
C HIS A 530 -18.74 -14.01 -11.94
N SER A 531 -17.88 -14.54 -12.81
CA SER A 531 -17.53 -15.97 -12.88
C SER A 531 -17.16 -16.57 -11.51
N ASP A 532 -16.32 -15.88 -10.75
CA ASP A 532 -15.89 -16.34 -9.42
C ASP A 532 -17.04 -16.39 -8.40
N THR A 533 -17.96 -15.44 -8.45
CA THR A 533 -19.16 -15.42 -7.61
C THR A 533 -20.06 -16.63 -7.91
N ILE A 534 -20.16 -16.99 -9.19
CA ILE A 534 -20.91 -18.17 -9.64
C ILE A 534 -20.22 -19.46 -9.15
N GLU A 535 -18.90 -19.53 -9.22
CA GLU A 535 -18.12 -20.67 -8.73
C GLU A 535 -18.24 -20.87 -7.21
N ALA A 536 -18.24 -19.79 -6.42
CA ALA A 536 -18.50 -19.85 -4.98
C ALA A 536 -19.92 -20.38 -4.69
N CYS A 537 -20.92 -19.93 -5.45
CA CYS A 537 -22.30 -20.42 -5.37
C CYS A 537 -22.41 -21.92 -5.71
N GLN A 538 -21.67 -22.38 -6.72
CA GLN A 538 -21.61 -23.80 -7.08
C GLN A 538 -20.89 -24.64 -6.02
N SER A 539 -19.86 -24.11 -5.39
CA SER A 539 -19.15 -24.79 -4.29
C SER A 539 -20.05 -24.94 -3.07
N LEU A 540 -20.87 -23.93 -2.77
CA LEU A 540 -21.91 -24.01 -1.75
C LEU A 540 -22.97 -25.08 -2.08
N ALA A 541 -23.43 -25.17 -3.34
CA ALA A 541 -24.35 -26.21 -3.78
C ALA A 541 -23.77 -27.62 -3.59
N LYS A 542 -22.47 -27.81 -3.91
CA LYS A 542 -21.75 -29.07 -3.70
C LYS A 542 -21.68 -29.44 -2.21
N ALA A 543 -21.44 -28.47 -1.33
CA ALA A 543 -21.42 -28.72 0.11
C ALA A 543 -22.80 -29.17 0.62
N TYR A 544 -23.90 -28.55 0.17
CA TYR A 544 -25.26 -29.01 0.50
C TYR A 544 -25.58 -30.40 -0.05
N ASP A 545 -25.12 -30.73 -1.27
CA ASP A 545 -25.27 -32.06 -1.85
C ASP A 545 -24.54 -33.13 -1.02
N ALA A 546 -23.32 -32.82 -0.56
CA ALA A 546 -22.56 -33.71 0.33
C ALA A 546 -23.21 -33.91 1.71
N MET A 547 -23.92 -32.91 2.22
CA MET A 547 -24.73 -33.05 3.45
C MET A 547 -26.05 -33.84 3.24
N GLY A 548 -26.41 -34.17 1.99
CA GLY A 548 -27.70 -34.76 1.67
C GLY A 548 -28.88 -33.76 1.72
N SER A 549 -28.60 -32.47 1.89
CA SER A 549 -29.61 -31.40 1.89
C SER A 549 -29.97 -31.01 0.45
N TYR A 550 -30.55 -31.96 -0.29
CA TYR A 550 -30.83 -31.81 -1.72
C TYR A 550 -31.72 -30.61 -2.08
N PRO A 551 -32.73 -30.19 -1.29
CA PRO A 551 -33.53 -29.00 -1.61
C PRO A 551 -32.67 -27.73 -1.73
N LEU A 552 -31.80 -27.48 -0.74
CA LEU A 552 -30.87 -26.34 -0.76
C LEU A 552 -29.82 -26.49 -1.86
N ALA A 553 -29.28 -27.70 -2.05
CA ALA A 553 -28.31 -27.98 -3.11
C ALA A 553 -28.90 -27.67 -4.50
N MET A 554 -30.14 -28.09 -4.76
CA MET A 554 -30.85 -27.78 -6.00
C MET A 554 -31.14 -26.30 -6.16
N GLU A 555 -31.51 -25.60 -5.08
CA GLU A 555 -31.77 -24.16 -5.12
C GLU A 555 -30.51 -23.38 -5.55
N PHE A 556 -29.39 -23.59 -4.88
CA PHE A 556 -28.13 -22.92 -5.22
C PHE A 556 -27.63 -23.33 -6.61
N GLN A 557 -27.74 -24.62 -6.97
CA GLN A 557 -27.33 -25.09 -8.29
C GLN A 557 -28.23 -24.51 -9.41
N LYS A 558 -29.51 -24.27 -9.15
CA LYS A 558 -30.40 -23.58 -10.09
C LYS A 558 -29.94 -22.13 -10.31
N ARG A 559 -29.58 -21.41 -9.24
CA ARG A 559 -29.02 -20.05 -9.36
C ARG A 559 -27.75 -20.03 -10.21
N VAL A 560 -26.88 -21.03 -10.07
CA VAL A 560 -25.67 -21.20 -10.91
C VAL A 560 -26.04 -21.38 -12.39
N VAL A 561 -27.02 -22.23 -12.70
CA VAL A 561 -27.54 -22.43 -14.07
C VAL A 561 -28.10 -21.13 -14.64
N ASP A 562 -28.88 -20.40 -13.85
CA ASP A 562 -29.49 -19.13 -14.28
C ASP A 562 -28.41 -18.06 -14.54
N SER A 563 -27.40 -17.95 -13.68
CA SER A 563 -26.28 -17.02 -13.87
C SER A 563 -25.45 -17.36 -15.11
N TRP A 564 -25.11 -18.63 -15.34
CA TRP A 564 -24.39 -19.04 -16.57
C TRP A 564 -25.22 -18.87 -17.83
N ARG A 565 -26.54 -19.06 -17.75
CA ARG A 565 -27.44 -18.80 -18.89
C ARG A 565 -27.42 -17.32 -19.30
N ASN A 566 -27.30 -16.41 -18.34
CA ASN A 566 -27.23 -14.97 -18.60
C ASN A 566 -25.91 -14.52 -19.26
N HIS A 567 -24.84 -15.32 -19.20
CA HIS A 567 -23.57 -15.02 -19.88
C HIS A 567 -23.61 -15.22 -21.40
N GLY A 568 -24.68 -15.82 -21.93
CA GLY A 568 -24.84 -16.01 -23.36
C GLY A 568 -23.97 -17.12 -23.94
N ALA A 569 -23.55 -16.95 -25.19
CA ALA A 569 -22.90 -18.00 -25.97
C ALA A 569 -21.50 -18.40 -25.45
N ASP A 570 -20.82 -17.49 -24.76
CA ASP A 570 -19.42 -17.68 -24.33
C ASP A 570 -19.28 -18.61 -23.12
N ALA A 571 -20.36 -18.84 -22.36
CA ALA A 571 -20.38 -19.72 -21.18
C ALA A 571 -21.07 -21.07 -21.43
N ARG A 572 -21.07 -21.55 -22.68
CA ARG A 572 -21.86 -22.72 -23.09
C ARG A 572 -21.43 -24.00 -22.38
N ASP A 573 -20.14 -24.17 -22.13
CA ASP A 573 -19.61 -25.39 -21.51
C ASP A 573 -19.81 -25.38 -19.99
N GLU A 574 -19.64 -24.21 -19.36
CA GLU A 574 -19.99 -23.97 -17.96
C GLU A 574 -21.47 -24.24 -17.70
N LEU A 575 -22.35 -23.74 -18.59
CA LEU A 575 -23.79 -23.98 -18.50
C LEU A 575 -24.15 -25.46 -18.62
N LYS A 576 -23.52 -26.19 -19.55
CA LYS A 576 -23.73 -27.64 -19.68
C LYS A 576 -23.33 -28.37 -18.41
N GLU A 577 -22.18 -28.03 -17.83
CA GLU A 577 -21.71 -28.66 -16.60
C GLU A 577 -22.61 -28.31 -15.41
N ALA A 578 -23.06 -27.06 -15.31
CA ALA A 578 -24.02 -26.64 -14.28
C ALA A 578 -25.36 -27.41 -14.38
N LEU A 579 -25.87 -27.61 -15.59
CA LEU A 579 -27.07 -28.41 -15.83
C LEU A 579 -26.86 -29.90 -15.52
N ARG A 580 -25.68 -30.45 -15.84
CA ARG A 580 -25.31 -31.84 -15.51
C ARG A 580 -25.36 -32.05 -14.00
N LEU A 581 -24.72 -31.16 -13.24
CA LEU A 581 -24.71 -31.19 -11.78
C LEU A 581 -26.12 -31.02 -11.20
N TYR A 582 -26.93 -30.10 -11.72
CA TYR A 582 -28.32 -29.93 -11.29
C TYR A 582 -29.13 -31.22 -11.45
N ASN A 583 -29.01 -31.88 -12.60
CA ASN A 583 -29.72 -33.14 -12.85
C ASN A 583 -29.23 -34.28 -11.95
N GLN A 584 -27.94 -34.32 -11.61
CA GLN A 584 -27.41 -35.29 -10.66
C GLN A 584 -27.98 -35.10 -9.25
N ILE A 585 -27.97 -33.87 -8.74
CA ILE A 585 -28.55 -33.55 -7.43
C ILE A 585 -30.05 -33.90 -7.44
N LYS A 586 -30.78 -33.55 -8.50
CA LYS A 586 -32.19 -33.91 -8.67
C LYS A 586 -32.43 -35.41 -8.65
N ALA A 587 -31.58 -36.20 -9.31
CA ALA A 587 -31.69 -37.66 -9.30
C ALA A 587 -31.46 -38.24 -7.89
N LYS A 588 -30.46 -37.74 -7.15
CA LYS A 588 -30.21 -38.12 -5.75
C LYS A 588 -31.40 -37.77 -4.84
N ALA A 589 -31.97 -36.58 -5.02
CA ALA A 589 -33.15 -36.13 -4.28
C ALA A 589 -34.35 -37.07 -4.48
N LEU A 590 -34.62 -37.45 -5.73
CA LEU A 590 -35.70 -38.38 -6.10
C LEU A 590 -35.44 -39.80 -5.57
N ALA A 591 -34.19 -40.27 -5.60
CA ALA A 591 -33.82 -41.56 -5.04
C ALA A 591 -34.07 -41.64 -3.53
N CYS A 592 -33.83 -40.54 -2.79
CA CYS A 592 -34.09 -40.47 -1.35
C CYS A 592 -35.59 -40.42 -0.99
N LEU A 593 -36.46 -40.03 -1.92
CA LEU A 593 -37.92 -40.01 -1.75
C LEU A 593 -38.58 -41.36 -2.10
N SER A 594 -37.83 -42.35 -2.58
CA SER A 594 -38.36 -43.67 -2.95
C SER A 594 -38.49 -44.59 -1.73
N PRO A 595 -39.45 -45.54 -1.67
CA PRO A 595 -39.87 -46.24 -0.44
C PRO A 595 -38.88 -47.25 0.19
N GLY A 596 -37.58 -47.16 -0.12
CA GLY A 596 -36.54 -48.06 0.39
C GLY A 596 -35.26 -47.37 0.89
N GLY A 597 -35.21 -46.04 0.92
CA GLY A 597 -34.08 -45.28 1.46
C GLY A 597 -34.25 -44.99 2.95
N SER A 598 -33.24 -45.31 3.77
CA SER A 598 -33.21 -44.99 5.20
C SER A 598 -33.36 -43.48 5.43
N ALA A 599 -34.54 -43.04 5.83
CA ALA A 599 -34.78 -41.70 6.34
C ALA A 599 -34.13 -41.59 7.72
N ASN A 600 -32.84 -41.22 7.76
CA ASN A 600 -32.29 -40.62 8.97
C ASN A 600 -32.89 -39.22 9.06
N ALA A 601 -34.00 -39.13 9.79
CA ALA A 601 -34.48 -37.86 10.31
C ALA A 601 -33.36 -37.26 11.17
N LEU A 602 -32.87 -36.09 10.78
CA LEU A 602 -31.93 -35.28 11.56
C LEU A 602 -32.53 -33.87 11.71
N PRO A 603 -32.15 -33.17 12.79
CA PRO A 603 -33.04 -32.29 13.53
C PRO A 603 -33.32 -30.98 12.80
N GLU A 604 -34.53 -30.46 13.02
CA GLU A 604 -34.88 -29.08 12.69
C GLU A 604 -33.90 -28.09 13.32
N PRO A 605 -33.67 -26.92 12.67
CA PRO A 605 -32.88 -25.87 13.27
C PRO A 605 -33.53 -25.47 14.59
N GLN A 606 -32.80 -25.62 15.70
CA GLN A 606 -33.14 -24.88 16.89
C GLN A 606 -32.99 -23.40 16.53
N GLU A 607 -34.11 -22.73 16.31
CA GLU A 607 -34.21 -21.29 16.52
C GLU A 607 -33.72 -21.06 17.94
N GLN A 608 -32.48 -20.56 18.06
CA GLN A 608 -32.09 -19.89 19.29
C GLN A 608 -33.04 -18.71 19.42
N GLU A 609 -34.04 -18.86 20.31
CA GLU A 609 -34.70 -17.73 20.95
C GLU A 609 -33.59 -16.78 21.37
N THR A 610 -33.51 -15.67 20.66
CA THR A 610 -32.69 -14.54 21.06
C THR A 610 -33.31 -14.01 22.33
N ASP A 611 -32.75 -14.44 23.46
CA ASP A 611 -33.06 -13.87 24.76
C ASP A 611 -32.74 -12.36 24.66
N SER A 612 -33.82 -11.59 24.63
CA SER A 612 -33.83 -10.15 24.49
C SER A 612 -33.33 -9.52 25.80
N ASP A 613 -32.02 -9.54 26.06
CA ASP A 613 -31.48 -8.82 27.23
C ASP A 613 -30.02 -8.35 27.15
N THR A 614 -29.52 -8.05 25.94
CA THR A 614 -28.22 -7.34 25.77
C THR A 614 -28.28 -6.06 24.94
N ALA A 615 -29.48 -5.50 24.74
CA ALA A 615 -29.67 -4.19 24.09
C ALA A 615 -29.61 -2.98 25.06
N LYS A 616 -28.95 -3.10 26.23
CA LYS A 616 -28.71 -1.97 27.15
C LYS A 616 -27.30 -1.98 27.74
N ALA A 617 -26.28 -1.82 26.89
CA ALA A 617 -24.94 -1.40 27.35
C ALA A 617 -24.12 -0.70 26.25
N VAL A 618 -24.73 0.19 25.45
CA VAL A 618 -23.99 1.24 24.71
C VAL A 618 -24.79 2.53 24.78
N GLN A 619 -24.79 3.13 25.96
CA GLN A 619 -24.94 4.58 26.17
C GLN A 619 -24.44 4.89 27.58
N ARG A 620 -23.11 4.99 27.70
CA ARG A 620 -22.38 5.91 28.58
C ARG A 620 -20.90 5.87 28.27
#